data_AF-A0AAE0DJY2-F1
#
_entry.id   AF-A0AAE0DJY2-F1
#
_cell.length_a   1.000
_cell.length_b   1.000
_cell.length_c   1.000
_cell.angle_alpha   90.00
_cell.angle_beta   90.00
_cell.angle_gamma   90.00
#
_symmetry.space_group_name_H-M   'P 1'
#
loop_
_entity.id
_entity.type
_entity.pdbx_description
1 polymer ?
#
loop_
_entity_poly.entity_id
_entity_poly.type
_entity_poly.pdbx_seq_one_letter_code
_entity_poly.pdbx_strand_id
1 'polypeptide(L)'
;MQHQGPAREKDKREKERSELRDLVGKNLHVLSQIEGVDLDMYRETVLPRVLEQVVNCKDEIAQYYLMDCIIQVFPDEYHLQTLEILLDAFPQLQPSVDIKTVLSRLMERLSNYAASSAEVLPEFLQVEAFAKLNNAIGKVIEAQVDMPVFGAVTLYSLLTFILHVHPERLDYADQVLGACVKKLSSEGRIEDSKATKQIVALLSAPLEKYNDIVTVLKLSNYPRMMEYLDNETNKVMATVIIQSIMKNNTQVSTADKVESLFELIKGLIKDLDGTLHDEIDEDDFKEEQNSVARLIQMLHNEDPEEMFKVICTVRKHILTGGPKRLPFTIPPLVFSSLKLVRQLQGQDENPFGEESTTPKKIFQHLNQTIETLYGVPSPELALRLYLQCAEAANDCDLEPVAYEFFTQAYILYEEEISDSRAQVTAIHLIIGTLQRMHVFGVENRDTLTHKATGYSAKLLKKPDQCRAVYACSHLFWVDDQDNMKDGERVLLCLKRALKNSKCCSTNVKCSTR
;
A
#
# COMPACT_ATOMS: atom_id res chain seq x y z
N MET A 1 35.50 -42.55 -0.68
CA MET A 1 35.95 -41.41 0.15
C MET A 1 35.13 -41.22 1.42
N GLN A 2 33.79 -41.17 1.39
CA GLN A 2 32.98 -40.87 2.60
C GLN A 2 33.17 -41.84 3.78
N HIS A 3 33.46 -43.12 3.50
CA HIS A 3 33.63 -44.16 4.53
C HIS A 3 35.09 -44.58 4.74
N GLN A 4 36.06 -43.94 4.09
CA GLN A 4 37.47 -44.27 4.23
C GLN A 4 38.10 -43.52 5.41
N GLY A 5 38.68 -44.22 6.38
CA GLY A 5 39.38 -43.62 7.51
C GLY A 5 38.52 -43.41 8.78
N PRO A 6 39.12 -42.87 9.86
CA PRO A 6 38.48 -42.71 11.17
C PRO A 6 37.29 -41.74 11.13
N ALA A 7 36.27 -41.99 11.98
CA ALA A 7 35.08 -41.13 12.07
C ALA A 7 35.39 -39.67 12.46
N ARG A 8 36.49 -39.43 13.19
CA ARG A 8 36.94 -38.07 13.58
C ARG A 8 37.39 -37.21 12.40
N GLU A 9 37.70 -37.82 11.25
CA GLU A 9 38.14 -37.12 10.05
C GLU A 9 36.98 -36.87 9.06
N LYS A 10 35.71 -36.99 9.51
CA LYS A 10 34.54 -36.76 8.67
C LYS A 10 34.56 -35.38 8.02
N ASP A 11 34.69 -34.30 8.80
CA ASP A 11 34.64 -32.93 8.27
C ASP A 11 35.78 -32.64 7.29
N LYS A 12 36.98 -33.17 7.56
CA LYS A 12 38.13 -33.06 6.65
C LYS A 12 37.85 -33.77 5.32
N ARG A 13 37.27 -34.97 5.36
CA ARG A 13 36.89 -35.72 4.16
C ARG A 13 35.77 -35.05 3.38
N GLU A 14 34.80 -34.44 4.05
CA GLU A 14 33.73 -33.69 3.38
C GLU A 14 34.31 -32.49 2.60
N LYS A 15 35.30 -31.80 3.17
CA LYS A 15 36.02 -30.73 2.49
C LYS A 15 36.81 -31.24 1.27
N GLU A 16 37.61 -32.29 1.45
CA GLU A 16 38.37 -32.90 0.34
C GLU A 16 37.46 -33.45 -0.76
N ARG A 17 36.32 -34.05 -0.41
CA ARG A 17 35.31 -34.51 -1.37
C ARG A 17 34.64 -33.35 -2.10
N SER A 18 34.41 -32.24 -1.43
CA SER A 18 33.89 -31.02 -2.05
C SER A 18 34.87 -30.44 -3.07
N GLU A 19 36.18 -30.56 -2.84
CA GLU A 19 37.21 -30.15 -3.80
C GLU A 19 37.36 -31.12 -4.98
N LEU A 20 37.18 -32.43 -4.75
CA LEU A 20 37.37 -33.46 -5.77
C LEU A 20 36.11 -33.76 -6.62
N ARG A 21 34.94 -33.27 -6.24
CA ARG A 21 33.68 -33.49 -6.99
C ARG A 21 33.75 -33.04 -8.44
N ASP A 22 34.57 -32.01 -8.73
CA ASP A 22 34.80 -31.49 -10.08
C ASP A 22 35.39 -32.52 -11.05
N LEU A 23 36.11 -33.52 -10.55
CA LEU A 23 36.58 -34.62 -11.38
C LEU A 23 35.43 -35.47 -11.92
N VAL A 24 34.36 -35.64 -11.13
CA VAL A 24 33.16 -36.36 -11.55
C VAL A 24 32.32 -35.48 -12.48
N GLY A 25 32.17 -34.19 -12.15
CA GLY A 25 31.44 -33.23 -12.99
C GLY A 25 32.04 -33.08 -14.39
N LYS A 26 33.37 -33.15 -14.53
CA LYS A 26 34.05 -33.16 -15.84
C LYS A 26 33.60 -34.32 -16.74
N ASN A 27 33.29 -35.49 -16.18
CA ASN A 27 32.79 -36.61 -16.99
C ASN A 27 31.39 -36.31 -17.55
N LEU A 28 30.51 -35.70 -16.76
CA LEU A 28 29.21 -35.24 -17.24
C LEU A 28 29.38 -34.15 -18.31
N HIS A 29 30.32 -33.23 -18.12
CA HIS A 29 30.64 -32.20 -19.11
C HIS A 29 31.11 -32.81 -20.43
N VAL A 30 32.00 -33.80 -20.40
CA VAL A 30 32.43 -34.52 -21.60
C VAL A 30 31.24 -35.20 -22.27
N LEU A 31 30.34 -35.85 -21.50
CA LEU A 31 29.14 -36.48 -22.06
C LEU A 31 28.25 -35.48 -22.83
N SER A 32 28.13 -34.24 -22.37
CA SER A 32 27.37 -33.20 -23.09
C SER A 32 28.02 -32.73 -24.40
N GLN A 33 29.32 -32.98 -24.58
CA GLN A 33 30.08 -32.57 -25.77
C GLN A 33 30.22 -33.67 -26.81
N ILE A 34 29.77 -34.90 -26.52
CA ILE A 34 29.87 -36.01 -27.46
C ILE A 34 28.89 -35.78 -28.62
N GLU A 35 29.45 -35.55 -29.81
CA GLU A 35 28.69 -35.57 -31.07
C GLU A 35 28.05 -36.95 -31.24
N GLY A 36 26.71 -37.00 -31.16
CA GLY A 36 25.92 -38.24 -31.20
C GLY A 36 25.04 -38.48 -29.96
N VAL A 37 25.17 -37.66 -28.91
CA VAL A 37 24.16 -37.61 -27.84
C VAL A 37 23.04 -36.65 -28.27
N ASP A 38 22.16 -37.15 -29.12
CA ASP A 38 20.92 -36.46 -29.48
C ASP A 38 19.89 -36.52 -28.33
N LEU A 39 18.77 -35.80 -28.52
CA LEU A 39 17.72 -35.71 -27.51
C LEU A 39 17.16 -37.08 -27.13
N ASP A 40 16.98 -37.97 -28.12
CA ASP A 40 16.41 -39.31 -27.89
C ASP A 40 17.38 -40.19 -27.09
N MET A 41 18.66 -40.20 -27.44
CA MET A 41 19.69 -40.92 -26.68
C MET A 41 19.83 -40.36 -25.26
N TYR A 42 19.74 -39.05 -25.10
CA TYR A 42 19.77 -38.42 -23.78
C TYR A 42 18.57 -38.85 -22.92
N ARG A 43 17.36 -38.78 -23.49
CA ARG A 43 16.10 -39.13 -22.83
C ARG A 43 16.00 -40.61 -22.45
N GLU A 44 16.36 -41.51 -23.35
CA GLU A 44 16.15 -42.94 -23.16
C GLU A 44 17.29 -43.63 -22.39
N THR A 45 18.54 -43.15 -22.56
CA THR A 45 19.72 -43.88 -22.06
C THR A 45 20.55 -43.07 -21.07
N VAL A 46 20.96 -41.85 -21.43
CA VAL A 46 21.94 -41.10 -20.63
C VAL A 46 21.34 -40.64 -19.32
N LEU A 47 20.25 -39.85 -19.37
CA LEU A 47 19.65 -39.24 -18.18
C LEU A 47 19.14 -40.30 -17.18
N PRO A 48 18.39 -41.35 -17.58
CA PRO A 48 17.91 -42.36 -16.63
C PRO A 48 19.05 -43.08 -15.91
N ARG A 49 20.14 -43.43 -16.62
CA ARG A 49 21.29 -44.09 -16.01
C ARG A 49 22.07 -43.19 -15.06
N VAL A 50 22.21 -41.91 -15.40
CA VAL A 50 22.86 -40.95 -14.50
C VAL A 50 22.02 -40.76 -13.24
N LEU A 51 20.70 -40.54 -13.39
CA LEU A 51 19.79 -40.38 -12.25
C LEU A 51 19.73 -41.62 -11.36
N GLU A 52 19.79 -42.82 -11.94
CA GLU A 52 19.89 -44.07 -11.17
C GLU A 52 21.11 -44.05 -10.24
N GLN A 53 22.27 -43.59 -10.71
CA GLN A 53 23.46 -43.47 -9.86
C GLN A 53 23.30 -42.38 -8.79
N VAL A 54 22.68 -41.25 -9.14
CA VAL A 54 22.42 -40.16 -8.19
C VAL A 54 21.50 -40.63 -7.06
N VAL A 55 20.38 -41.27 -7.37
CA VAL A 55 19.44 -41.76 -6.35
C VAL A 55 20.09 -42.87 -5.50
N ASN A 56 20.79 -43.81 -6.13
CA ASN A 56 21.39 -44.95 -5.42
C ASN A 56 22.63 -44.62 -4.59
N CYS A 57 23.33 -43.51 -4.86
CA CYS A 57 24.53 -43.17 -4.11
C CYS A 57 24.26 -42.80 -2.64
N LYS A 58 23.02 -42.38 -2.31
CA LYS A 58 22.55 -42.03 -0.95
C LYS A 58 23.51 -41.12 -0.16
N ASP A 59 24.21 -40.25 -0.87
CA ASP A 59 25.19 -39.34 -0.30
C ASP A 59 24.80 -37.90 -0.61
N GLU A 60 24.61 -37.09 0.44
CA GLU A 60 24.08 -35.72 0.36
C GLU A 60 24.91 -34.82 -0.56
N ILE A 61 26.24 -34.83 -0.38
CA ILE A 61 27.16 -33.97 -1.14
C ILE A 61 27.16 -34.37 -2.62
N ALA A 62 27.21 -35.68 -2.89
CA ALA A 62 27.19 -36.20 -4.25
C ALA A 62 25.84 -35.93 -4.93
N GLN A 63 24.72 -36.17 -4.24
CA GLN A 63 23.38 -35.95 -4.79
C GLN A 63 23.15 -34.48 -5.15
N TYR A 64 23.47 -33.57 -4.22
CA TYR A 64 23.38 -32.13 -4.47
C TYR A 64 24.22 -31.72 -5.68
N TYR A 65 25.50 -32.08 -5.69
CA TYR A 65 26.42 -31.65 -6.73
C TYR A 65 26.10 -32.26 -8.10
N LEU A 66 25.76 -33.55 -8.16
CA LEU A 66 25.46 -34.22 -9.42
C LEU A 66 24.16 -33.71 -10.04
N MET A 67 23.12 -33.46 -9.24
CA MET A 67 21.89 -32.86 -9.75
C MET A 67 22.14 -31.45 -10.29
N ASP A 68 22.88 -30.63 -9.55
CA ASP A 68 23.27 -29.30 -10.00
C ASP A 68 24.13 -29.33 -11.27
N CYS A 69 25.05 -30.30 -11.37
CA CYS A 69 25.90 -30.49 -12.53
C CYS A 69 25.08 -30.91 -13.76
N ILE A 70 24.10 -31.81 -13.63
CA ILE A 70 23.17 -32.17 -14.71
C ILE A 70 22.47 -30.91 -15.22
N ILE A 71 21.92 -30.11 -14.31
CA ILE A 71 21.22 -28.87 -14.66
C ILE A 71 22.15 -27.88 -15.35
N GLN A 72 23.43 -27.77 -14.97
CA GLN A 72 24.38 -26.82 -15.55
C GLN A 72 24.98 -27.26 -16.88
N VAL A 73 25.21 -28.56 -17.05
CA VAL A 73 26.00 -29.08 -18.17
C VAL A 73 25.16 -29.33 -19.42
N PHE A 74 23.95 -29.86 -19.27
CA PHE A 74 23.12 -30.22 -20.43
C PHE A 74 22.31 -29.02 -20.96
N PRO A 75 21.93 -29.01 -22.26
CA PRO A 75 21.16 -27.93 -22.88
C PRO A 75 19.75 -27.76 -22.32
N ASP A 76 19.18 -26.56 -22.47
CA ASP A 76 17.83 -26.21 -21.98
C ASP A 76 16.71 -27.02 -22.64
N GLU A 77 16.83 -27.24 -23.95
CA GLU A 77 15.89 -28.05 -24.73
C GLU A 77 15.80 -29.48 -24.20
N TYR A 78 16.94 -30.05 -23.77
CA TYR A 78 16.98 -31.39 -23.21
C TYR A 78 16.25 -31.43 -21.88
N HIS A 79 16.51 -30.45 -21.00
CA HIS A 79 15.81 -30.33 -19.72
C HIS A 79 14.31 -30.16 -19.88
N LEU A 80 13.86 -29.38 -20.87
CA LEU A 80 12.43 -29.17 -21.14
C LEU A 80 11.76 -30.49 -21.55
N GLN A 81 12.33 -31.23 -22.49
CA GLN A 81 11.75 -32.47 -23.02
C GLN A 81 11.86 -33.65 -22.04
N THR A 82 12.87 -33.66 -21.16
CA THR A 82 13.06 -34.70 -20.13
C THR A 82 12.62 -34.27 -18.74
N LEU A 83 11.84 -33.17 -18.63
CA LEU A 83 11.49 -32.54 -17.37
C LEU A 83 10.84 -33.53 -16.38
N GLU A 84 9.96 -34.40 -16.87
CA GLU A 84 9.29 -35.42 -16.05
C GLU A 84 10.28 -36.40 -15.40
N ILE A 85 11.21 -36.93 -16.20
CA ILE A 85 12.23 -37.90 -15.75
C ILE A 85 13.14 -37.25 -14.70
N LEU A 86 13.54 -36.00 -14.94
CA LEU A 86 14.37 -35.25 -14.00
C LEU A 86 13.62 -34.95 -12.70
N LEU A 87 12.36 -34.53 -12.79
CA LEU A 87 11.55 -34.14 -11.64
C LEU A 87 11.18 -35.32 -10.74
N ASP A 88 10.93 -36.50 -11.30
CA ASP A 88 10.61 -37.71 -10.52
C ASP A 88 11.80 -38.24 -9.70
N ALA A 89 13.03 -37.80 -9.99
CA ALA A 89 14.20 -38.14 -9.18
C ALA A 89 14.28 -37.35 -7.86
N PHE A 90 13.74 -36.12 -7.81
CA PHE A 90 13.87 -35.25 -6.62
C PHE A 90 13.25 -35.82 -5.35
N PRO A 91 12.02 -36.39 -5.35
CA PRO A 91 11.44 -37.00 -4.16
C PRO A 91 12.24 -38.20 -3.62
N GLN A 92 13.15 -38.78 -4.41
CA GLN A 92 13.95 -39.95 -4.06
C GLN A 92 15.32 -39.58 -3.44
N LEU A 93 15.68 -38.30 -3.45
CA LEU A 93 16.93 -37.81 -2.86
C LEU A 93 16.87 -37.85 -1.32
N GLN A 94 18.03 -37.83 -0.67
CA GLN A 94 18.07 -37.77 0.79
C GLN A 94 17.43 -36.46 1.30
N PRO A 95 16.67 -36.48 2.42
CA PRO A 95 16.02 -35.28 2.95
C PRO A 95 16.98 -34.12 3.30
N SER A 96 18.25 -34.44 3.60
CA SER A 96 19.27 -33.43 3.90
C SER A 96 19.82 -32.71 2.67
N VAL A 97 19.53 -33.20 1.47
CA VAL A 97 19.95 -32.54 0.22
C VAL A 97 19.21 -31.22 0.07
N ASP A 98 19.96 -30.17 -0.32
CA ASP A 98 19.44 -28.84 -0.58
C ASP A 98 18.66 -28.77 -1.91
N ILE A 99 17.53 -29.48 -1.98
CA ILE A 99 16.67 -29.61 -3.17
C ILE A 99 16.14 -28.24 -3.62
N LYS A 100 15.85 -27.34 -2.68
CA LYS A 100 15.34 -25.98 -2.98
C LYS A 100 16.28 -25.20 -3.90
N THR A 101 17.60 -25.26 -3.66
CA THR A 101 18.57 -24.51 -4.46
C THR A 101 18.69 -25.11 -5.86
N VAL A 102 18.68 -26.45 -5.95
CA VAL A 102 18.77 -27.17 -7.23
C VAL A 102 17.54 -26.90 -8.10
N LEU A 103 16.33 -27.03 -7.54
CA LEU A 103 15.08 -26.72 -8.25
C LEU A 103 14.98 -25.24 -8.62
N SER A 104 15.41 -24.32 -7.75
CA SER A 104 15.41 -22.89 -8.06
C SER A 104 16.31 -22.56 -9.25
N ARG A 105 17.50 -23.18 -9.33
CA ARG A 105 18.40 -23.02 -10.48
C ARG A 105 17.81 -23.58 -11.78
N LEU A 106 17.13 -24.74 -11.71
CA LEU A 106 16.42 -25.28 -12.88
C LEU A 106 15.34 -24.31 -13.36
N MET A 107 14.51 -23.79 -12.44
CA MET A 107 13.45 -22.83 -12.77
C MET A 107 14.01 -21.52 -13.33
N GLU A 108 15.07 -20.97 -12.73
CA GLU A 108 15.74 -19.76 -13.24
C GLU A 108 16.31 -19.97 -14.64
N ARG A 109 16.96 -21.11 -14.86
CA ARG A 109 17.53 -21.48 -16.16
C ARG A 109 16.44 -21.62 -17.24
N LEU A 110 15.36 -22.34 -16.95
CA LEU A 110 14.21 -22.46 -17.86
C LEU A 110 13.49 -21.12 -18.09
N SER A 111 13.40 -20.26 -17.06
CA SER A 111 12.85 -18.91 -17.20
C SER A 111 13.69 -18.06 -18.15
N ASN A 112 15.02 -18.11 -18.02
CA ASN A 112 15.94 -17.38 -18.90
C ASN A 112 15.89 -17.92 -20.34
N TYR A 113 15.68 -19.23 -20.51
CA TYR A 113 15.49 -19.84 -21.82
C TYR A 113 14.20 -19.34 -22.49
N ALA A 114 13.08 -19.32 -21.75
CA ALA A 114 11.83 -18.73 -22.21
C ALA A 114 11.95 -17.23 -22.52
N ALA A 115 12.77 -16.48 -21.77
CA ALA A 115 13.06 -15.06 -22.01
C ALA A 115 13.81 -14.82 -23.31
N SER A 116 14.76 -15.71 -23.62
CA SER A 116 15.69 -15.56 -24.75
C SER A 116 15.04 -15.97 -26.08
N SER A 117 14.10 -16.92 -26.04
CA SER A 117 13.49 -17.51 -27.23
C SER A 117 11.97 -17.63 -27.09
N ALA A 118 11.25 -16.59 -27.51
CA ALA A 118 9.78 -16.56 -27.47
C ALA A 118 9.13 -17.68 -28.30
N GLU A 119 9.84 -18.22 -29.30
CA GLU A 119 9.40 -19.35 -30.14
C GLU A 119 9.22 -20.65 -29.36
N VAL A 120 9.85 -20.77 -28.19
CA VAL A 120 9.81 -21.97 -27.35
C VAL A 120 8.62 -21.96 -26.37
N LEU A 121 7.98 -20.81 -26.14
CA LEU A 121 6.83 -20.69 -25.23
C LEU A 121 5.69 -21.70 -25.52
N PRO A 122 5.34 -22.02 -26.78
CA PRO A 122 4.39 -23.07 -27.09
C PRO A 122 4.84 -24.47 -26.64
N GLU A 123 6.15 -24.76 -26.66
CA GLU A 123 6.69 -26.04 -26.21
C GLU A 123 6.53 -26.22 -24.70
N PHE A 124 6.69 -25.15 -23.91
CA PHE A 124 6.42 -25.18 -22.47
C PHE A 124 4.97 -25.57 -22.14
N LEU A 125 4.01 -25.12 -22.98
CA LEU A 125 2.61 -25.52 -22.87
C LEU A 125 2.40 -26.96 -23.30
N GLN A 126 3.01 -27.38 -24.41
CA GLN A 126 2.88 -28.75 -24.93
C GLN A 126 3.43 -29.80 -23.95
N VAL A 127 4.54 -29.50 -23.28
CA VAL A 127 5.16 -30.38 -22.29
C VAL A 127 4.50 -30.25 -20.91
N GLU A 128 3.51 -29.38 -20.76
CA GLU A 128 2.81 -29.10 -19.50
C GLU A 128 3.79 -28.77 -18.37
N ALA A 129 4.83 -27.99 -18.67
CA ALA A 129 5.96 -27.76 -17.76
C ALA A 129 5.52 -27.26 -16.39
N PHE A 130 4.52 -26.38 -16.34
CA PHE A 130 3.90 -25.91 -15.10
C PHE A 130 3.29 -27.05 -14.29
N ALA A 131 2.45 -27.90 -14.88
CA ALA A 131 1.78 -28.97 -14.16
C ALA A 131 2.79 -29.98 -13.60
N LYS A 132 3.83 -30.30 -14.39
CA LYS A 132 4.93 -31.17 -13.97
C LYS A 132 5.72 -30.57 -12.81
N LEU A 133 6.12 -29.31 -12.90
CA LEU A 133 6.83 -28.61 -11.82
C LEU A 133 5.99 -28.49 -10.55
N ASN A 134 4.72 -28.11 -10.66
CA ASN A 134 3.83 -27.95 -9.52
C ASN A 134 3.58 -29.29 -8.81
N ASN A 135 3.36 -30.37 -9.56
CA ASN A 135 3.20 -31.72 -9.01
C ASN A 135 4.51 -32.20 -8.36
N ALA A 136 5.65 -31.99 -9.00
CA ALA A 136 6.95 -32.37 -8.45
C ALA A 136 7.26 -31.64 -7.14
N ILE A 137 7.01 -30.33 -7.05
CA ILE A 137 7.15 -29.57 -5.81
C ILE A 137 6.24 -30.13 -4.72
N GLY A 138 4.98 -30.46 -5.05
CA GLY A 138 4.07 -31.15 -4.13
C GLY A 138 4.64 -32.46 -3.59
N LYS A 139 5.09 -33.36 -4.48
CA LYS A 139 5.72 -34.64 -4.12
C LYS A 139 6.98 -34.46 -3.27
N VAL A 140 7.81 -33.46 -3.58
CA VAL A 140 9.05 -33.16 -2.82
C VAL A 140 8.71 -32.69 -1.41
N ILE A 141 7.71 -31.81 -1.26
CA ILE A 141 7.26 -31.33 0.05
C ILE A 141 6.65 -32.49 0.87
N GLU A 142 5.90 -33.40 0.23
CA GLU A 142 5.34 -34.59 0.90
C GLU A 142 6.42 -35.60 1.31
N ALA A 143 7.45 -35.78 0.48
CA ALA A 143 8.57 -36.69 0.76
C ALA A 143 9.49 -36.19 1.88
N GLN A 144 9.60 -34.87 2.07
CA GLN A 144 10.42 -34.25 3.11
C GLN A 144 9.58 -33.82 4.32
N VAL A 145 9.35 -34.76 5.25
CA VAL A 145 8.53 -34.56 6.45
C VAL A 145 9.03 -33.40 7.34
N ASP A 146 10.35 -33.19 7.41
CA ASP A 146 10.99 -32.15 8.24
C ASP A 146 11.42 -30.90 7.44
N MET A 147 10.87 -30.65 6.25
CA MET A 147 11.22 -29.45 5.47
C MET A 147 10.75 -28.18 6.19
N PRO A 148 11.64 -27.20 6.47
CA PRO A 148 11.26 -25.92 7.05
C PRO A 148 10.33 -25.10 6.13
N VAL A 149 9.41 -24.30 6.70
CA VAL A 149 8.54 -23.36 5.95
C VAL A 149 9.32 -22.58 4.89
N PHE A 150 10.47 -22.02 5.28
CA PHE A 150 11.35 -21.28 4.37
C PHE A 150 11.72 -22.07 3.11
N GLY A 151 12.02 -23.37 3.27
CA GLY A 151 12.33 -24.26 2.14
C GLY A 151 11.12 -24.44 1.22
N ALA A 152 9.95 -24.71 1.79
CA ALA A 152 8.72 -24.87 1.03
C ALA A 152 8.32 -23.58 0.30
N VAL A 153 8.36 -22.43 0.96
CA VAL A 153 8.09 -21.11 0.36
C VAL A 153 9.08 -20.80 -0.77
N THR A 154 10.37 -21.14 -0.59
CA THR A 154 11.37 -20.95 -1.65
C THR A 154 11.05 -21.77 -2.90
N LEU A 155 10.52 -22.98 -2.75
CA LEU A 155 10.08 -23.80 -3.90
C LEU A 155 8.90 -23.16 -4.64
N TYR A 156 8.01 -22.45 -3.94
CA TYR A 156 6.93 -21.69 -4.57
C TYR A 156 7.41 -20.46 -5.33
N SER A 157 8.72 -20.17 -5.40
CA SER A 157 9.31 -19.28 -6.42
C SER A 157 8.99 -19.70 -7.86
N LEU A 158 8.43 -20.90 -8.06
CA LEU A 158 7.66 -21.28 -9.24
C LEU A 158 6.70 -20.18 -9.71
N LEU A 159 6.12 -19.39 -8.80
CA LEU A 159 5.29 -18.23 -9.18
C LEU A 159 6.04 -17.26 -10.09
N THR A 160 7.28 -16.90 -9.76
CA THR A 160 8.11 -16.01 -10.58
C THR A 160 8.37 -16.61 -11.96
N PHE A 161 8.60 -17.93 -12.04
CA PHE A 161 8.71 -18.64 -13.30
C PHE A 161 7.42 -18.55 -14.13
N ILE A 162 6.25 -18.80 -13.53
CA ILE A 162 4.96 -18.71 -14.23
C ILE A 162 4.69 -17.31 -14.71
N LEU A 163 4.94 -16.30 -13.87
CA LEU A 163 4.78 -14.90 -14.24
C LEU A 163 5.67 -14.51 -15.42
N HIS A 164 6.83 -15.15 -15.57
CA HIS A 164 7.72 -14.93 -16.68
C HIS A 164 7.28 -15.66 -17.96
N VAL A 165 6.95 -16.95 -17.84
CA VAL A 165 6.67 -17.85 -18.98
C VAL A 165 5.23 -17.76 -19.47
N HIS A 166 4.26 -17.60 -18.56
CA HIS A 166 2.84 -17.55 -18.85
C HIS A 166 2.15 -16.37 -18.13
N PRO A 167 2.48 -15.11 -18.48
CA PRO A 167 1.94 -13.94 -17.81
C PRO A 167 0.40 -13.85 -17.92
N GLU A 168 -0.23 -14.36 -18.97
CA GLU A 168 -1.68 -14.25 -19.14
C GLU A 168 -2.49 -15.25 -18.29
N ARG A 169 -1.85 -16.30 -17.76
CA ARG A 169 -2.53 -17.40 -17.05
C ARG A 169 -2.60 -17.14 -15.55
N LEU A 170 -3.55 -16.29 -15.16
CA LEU A 170 -3.86 -16.01 -13.76
C LEU A 170 -4.21 -17.27 -12.96
N ASP A 171 -4.83 -18.27 -13.59
CA ASP A 171 -5.18 -19.54 -12.95
C ASP A 171 -3.95 -20.28 -12.39
N TYR A 172 -2.82 -20.24 -13.10
CA TYR A 172 -1.59 -20.90 -12.67
C TYR A 172 -0.94 -20.16 -11.50
N ALA A 173 -0.95 -18.82 -11.54
CA ALA A 173 -0.51 -18.01 -10.42
C ALA A 173 -1.36 -18.27 -9.16
N ASP A 174 -2.69 -18.31 -9.31
CA ASP A 174 -3.61 -18.56 -8.18
C ASP A 174 -3.49 -19.98 -7.63
N GLN A 175 -3.18 -20.97 -8.47
CA GLN A 175 -2.90 -22.35 -8.03
C GLN A 175 -1.63 -22.45 -7.18
N VAL A 176 -0.55 -21.75 -7.54
CA VAL A 176 0.68 -21.73 -6.73
C VAL A 176 0.46 -21.04 -5.40
N LEU A 177 -0.24 -19.90 -5.40
CA LEU A 177 -0.63 -19.22 -4.16
C LEU A 177 -1.51 -20.12 -3.30
N GLY A 178 -2.48 -20.82 -3.89
CA GLY A 178 -3.34 -21.78 -3.20
C GLY A 178 -2.58 -22.97 -2.61
N ALA A 179 -1.58 -23.50 -3.33
CA ALA A 179 -0.71 -24.55 -2.81
C ALA A 179 0.13 -24.05 -1.62
N CYS A 180 0.66 -22.83 -1.70
CA CYS A 180 1.38 -22.20 -0.61
C CYS A 180 0.49 -21.99 0.61
N VAL A 181 -0.73 -21.47 0.43
CA VAL A 181 -1.72 -21.31 1.51
C VAL A 181 -2.05 -22.63 2.18
N LYS A 182 -2.22 -23.73 1.44
CA LYS A 182 -2.44 -25.07 2.03
C LYS A 182 -1.28 -25.47 2.94
N LYS A 183 -0.03 -25.25 2.50
CA LYS A 183 1.14 -25.56 3.32
C LYS A 183 1.21 -24.67 4.58
N LEU A 184 0.97 -23.36 4.44
CA LEU A 184 0.94 -22.44 5.58
C LEU A 184 -0.17 -22.76 6.58
N SER A 185 -1.34 -23.20 6.10
CA SER A 185 -2.46 -23.60 6.97
C SER A 185 -2.13 -24.78 7.88
N SER A 186 -1.16 -25.63 7.50
CA SER A 186 -0.73 -26.77 8.30
C SER A 186 0.25 -26.42 9.43
N GLU A 187 0.96 -25.29 9.31
CA GLU A 187 2.03 -24.90 10.25
C GLU A 187 1.64 -23.72 11.15
N GLY A 188 0.59 -22.95 10.81
CA GLY A 188 0.09 -21.84 11.62
C GLY A 188 0.72 -20.49 11.25
N ARG A 189 0.82 -19.57 12.21
CA ARG A 189 1.44 -18.24 12.00
C ARG A 189 2.95 -18.38 11.90
N ILE A 190 3.54 -17.69 10.92
CA ILE A 190 4.96 -17.80 10.58
C ILE A 190 5.76 -16.82 11.44
N GLU A 191 6.63 -17.35 12.30
CA GLU A 191 7.55 -16.52 13.12
C GLU A 191 8.96 -16.42 12.52
N ASP A 192 9.30 -17.24 11.51
CA ASP A 192 10.63 -17.22 10.90
C ASP A 192 10.82 -16.01 9.96
N SER A 193 11.70 -15.09 10.36
CA SER A 193 12.10 -13.89 9.59
C SER A 193 12.61 -14.20 8.17
N LYS A 194 13.20 -15.38 7.94
CA LYS A 194 13.63 -15.76 6.59
C LYS A 194 12.45 -16.16 5.71
N ALA A 195 11.48 -16.88 6.28
CA ALA A 195 10.27 -17.27 5.58
C ALA A 195 9.39 -16.06 5.25
N THR A 196 9.23 -15.11 6.18
CA THR A 196 8.46 -13.88 5.93
C THR A 196 9.04 -13.05 4.79
N LYS A 197 10.38 -12.88 4.74
CA LYS A 197 11.06 -12.20 3.61
C LYS A 197 10.80 -12.87 2.26
N GLN A 198 10.77 -14.20 2.22
CA GLN A 198 10.47 -14.93 0.99
C GLN A 198 9.00 -14.80 0.58
N ILE A 199 8.07 -14.77 1.54
CA ILE A 199 6.66 -14.52 1.23
C ILE A 199 6.44 -13.11 0.70
N VAL A 200 7.12 -12.12 1.29
CA VAL A 200 7.10 -10.74 0.78
C VAL A 200 7.60 -10.71 -0.67
N ALA A 201 8.71 -11.38 -0.98
CA ALA A 201 9.21 -11.47 -2.35
C ALA A 201 8.21 -12.18 -3.29
N LEU A 202 7.58 -13.27 -2.83
CA LEU A 202 6.58 -14.02 -3.59
C LEU A 202 5.34 -13.19 -3.93
N LEU A 203 4.81 -12.44 -2.95
CA LEU A 203 3.64 -11.58 -3.14
C LEU A 203 3.98 -10.30 -3.92
N SER A 204 5.24 -9.86 -3.88
CA SER A 204 5.72 -8.71 -4.67
C SER A 204 5.86 -9.04 -6.16
N ALA A 205 6.19 -10.28 -6.52
CA ALA A 205 6.41 -10.67 -7.91
C ALA A 205 5.19 -10.43 -8.83
N PRO A 206 3.94 -10.80 -8.47
CA PRO A 206 2.76 -10.43 -9.24
C PRO A 206 2.58 -8.91 -9.40
N LEU A 207 2.83 -8.15 -8.34
CA LEU A 207 2.68 -6.69 -8.34
C LEU A 207 3.66 -6.03 -9.33
N GLU A 208 4.89 -6.52 -9.40
CA GLU A 208 5.91 -6.05 -10.33
C GLU A 208 5.64 -6.46 -11.78
N LYS A 209 5.10 -7.66 -12.01
CA LYS A 209 4.90 -8.17 -13.37
C LYS A 209 3.68 -7.59 -14.05
N TYR A 210 2.54 -7.53 -13.35
CA TYR A 210 1.28 -7.13 -13.98
C TYR A 210 1.14 -5.62 -14.17
N ASN A 211 1.85 -4.82 -13.39
CA ASN A 211 1.71 -3.35 -13.33
C ASN A 211 0.29 -2.83 -13.03
N ASP A 212 -0.67 -3.72 -12.84
CA ASP A 212 -2.07 -3.43 -12.51
C ASP A 212 -2.49 -4.20 -11.26
N ILE A 213 -2.76 -3.49 -10.17
CA ILE A 213 -3.26 -4.08 -8.93
C ILE A 213 -4.61 -4.78 -9.16
N VAL A 214 -5.41 -4.35 -10.13
CA VAL A 214 -6.74 -4.92 -10.38
C VAL A 214 -6.64 -6.37 -10.87
N THR A 215 -5.57 -6.76 -11.58
CA THR A 215 -5.36 -8.16 -11.95
C THR A 215 -4.94 -9.00 -10.75
N VAL A 216 -4.12 -8.45 -9.85
CA VAL A 216 -3.69 -9.11 -8.62
C VAL A 216 -4.86 -9.30 -7.65
N LEU A 217 -5.77 -8.32 -7.56
CA LEU A 217 -7.01 -8.43 -6.78
C LEU A 217 -7.97 -9.53 -7.28
N LYS A 218 -7.82 -10.01 -8.53
CA LYS A 218 -8.60 -11.16 -9.04
C LYS A 218 -8.10 -12.51 -8.51
N LEU A 219 -6.88 -12.56 -7.95
CA LEU A 219 -6.29 -13.78 -7.41
C LEU A 219 -6.96 -14.11 -6.07
N SER A 220 -7.76 -15.17 -6.04
CA SER A 220 -8.58 -15.54 -4.88
C SER A 220 -7.75 -15.93 -3.65
N ASN A 221 -6.55 -16.48 -3.86
CA ASN A 221 -5.68 -16.92 -2.78
C ASN A 221 -4.70 -15.84 -2.32
N TYR A 222 -4.62 -14.69 -3.00
CA TYR A 222 -3.75 -13.58 -2.60
C TYR A 222 -4.18 -12.97 -1.25
N PRO A 223 -5.46 -12.58 -1.02
CA PRO A 223 -5.90 -12.10 0.29
C PRO A 223 -5.75 -13.15 1.39
N ARG A 224 -5.99 -14.43 1.08
CA ARG A 224 -5.84 -15.54 2.04
C ARG A 224 -4.40 -15.69 2.52
N MET A 225 -3.43 -15.44 1.66
CA MET A 225 -2.02 -15.52 2.05
C MET A 225 -1.64 -14.43 3.06
N MET A 226 -2.21 -13.23 2.92
CA MET A 226 -2.00 -12.12 3.86
C MET A 226 -2.54 -12.40 5.27
N GLU A 227 -3.58 -13.25 5.40
CA GLU A 227 -4.15 -13.61 6.71
C GLU A 227 -3.19 -14.42 7.61
N TYR A 228 -2.21 -15.11 7.01
CA TYR A 228 -1.22 -15.91 7.75
C TYR A 228 0.03 -15.11 8.14
N LEU A 229 0.17 -13.88 7.65
CA LEU A 229 1.28 -12.99 7.97
C LEU A 229 1.09 -12.35 9.35
N ASP A 230 2.20 -12.09 10.02
CA ASP A 230 2.23 -11.26 11.22
C ASP A 230 1.93 -9.79 10.89
N ASN A 231 1.71 -8.98 11.92
CA ASN A 231 1.29 -7.59 11.75
C ASN A 231 2.36 -6.72 11.08
N GLU A 232 3.65 -6.94 11.39
CA GLU A 232 4.74 -6.17 10.80
C GLU A 232 4.88 -6.48 9.32
N THR A 233 4.91 -7.77 8.95
CA THR A 233 4.99 -8.18 7.55
C THR A 233 3.76 -7.73 6.75
N ASN A 234 2.56 -7.73 7.35
CA ASN A 234 1.36 -7.18 6.73
C ASN A 234 1.49 -5.68 6.41
N LYS A 235 2.07 -4.89 7.33
CA LYS A 235 2.34 -3.46 7.07
C LYS A 235 3.35 -3.26 5.95
N VAL A 236 4.43 -4.05 5.94
CA VAL A 236 5.43 -4.02 4.86
C VAL A 236 4.79 -4.31 3.51
N MET A 237 3.98 -5.37 3.42
CA MET A 237 3.28 -5.71 2.17
C MET A 237 2.26 -4.65 1.77
N ALA A 238 1.51 -4.08 2.71
CA ALA A 238 0.58 -3.00 2.44
C ALA A 238 1.30 -1.78 1.84
N THR A 239 2.47 -1.42 2.38
CA THR A 239 3.31 -0.34 1.84
C THR A 239 3.81 -0.67 0.42
N VAL A 240 4.24 -1.90 0.17
CA VAL A 240 4.65 -2.36 -1.18
C VAL A 240 3.49 -2.27 -2.18
N ILE A 241 2.27 -2.66 -1.78
CA ILE A 241 1.07 -2.54 -2.60
C ILE A 241 0.80 -1.07 -2.96
N ILE A 242 0.84 -0.16 -1.98
CA ILE A 242 0.63 1.28 -2.21
C ILE A 242 1.71 1.84 -3.15
N GLN A 243 2.98 1.50 -2.92
CA GLN A 243 4.08 1.94 -3.78
C GLN A 243 3.95 1.45 -5.22
N SER A 244 3.48 0.21 -5.43
CA SER A 244 3.23 -0.33 -6.77
C SER A 244 2.11 0.44 -7.48
N ILE A 245 1.01 0.72 -6.80
CA ILE A 245 -0.10 1.55 -7.33
C ILE A 245 0.41 2.94 -7.71
N MET A 246 1.22 3.55 -6.84
CA MET A 246 1.80 4.87 -7.08
C MET A 246 2.77 4.90 -8.26
N LYS A 247 3.64 3.89 -8.38
CA LYS A 247 4.63 3.80 -9.45
C LYS A 247 3.99 3.63 -10.82
N ASN A 248 2.90 2.87 -10.89
CA ASN A 248 2.23 2.52 -12.14
C ASN A 248 1.03 3.43 -12.48
N ASN A 249 0.68 4.38 -11.61
CA ASN A 249 -0.53 5.22 -11.73
C ASN A 249 -1.80 4.39 -11.98
N THR A 250 -1.91 3.24 -11.31
CA THR A 250 -3.02 2.32 -11.53
C THR A 250 -4.32 2.90 -11.00
N GLN A 251 -5.35 3.01 -11.84
CA GLN A 251 -6.64 3.57 -11.45
C GLN A 251 -7.54 2.50 -10.83
N VAL A 252 -7.78 2.59 -9.53
CA VAL A 252 -8.77 1.78 -8.83
C VAL A 252 -10.08 2.58 -8.76
N SER A 253 -11.00 2.27 -9.68
CA SER A 253 -12.18 3.12 -9.93
C SER A 253 -13.49 2.62 -9.32
N THR A 254 -13.63 1.34 -8.95
CA THR A 254 -14.92 0.79 -8.48
C THR A 254 -14.93 0.54 -6.98
N ALA A 255 -16.09 0.74 -6.34
CA ALA A 255 -16.24 0.59 -4.90
C ALA A 255 -15.83 -0.81 -4.39
N ASP A 256 -16.17 -1.88 -5.12
CA ASP A 256 -15.82 -3.25 -4.74
C ASP A 256 -14.30 -3.51 -4.74
N LYS A 257 -13.59 -2.92 -5.72
CA LYS A 257 -12.12 -3.04 -5.79
C LYS A 257 -11.46 -2.24 -4.68
N VAL A 258 -12.03 -1.09 -4.33
CA VAL A 258 -11.57 -0.26 -3.21
C VAL A 258 -11.81 -0.99 -1.88
N GLU A 259 -12.97 -1.62 -1.66
CA GLU A 259 -13.21 -2.45 -0.46
C GLU A 259 -12.15 -3.55 -0.35
N SER A 260 -11.89 -4.27 -1.45
CA SER A 260 -10.89 -5.33 -1.49
C SER A 260 -9.47 -4.83 -1.21
N LEU A 261 -9.11 -3.67 -1.77
CA LEU A 261 -7.81 -3.05 -1.54
C LEU A 261 -7.65 -2.60 -0.08
N PHE A 262 -8.67 -1.98 0.50
CA PHE A 262 -8.65 -1.49 1.89
C PHE A 262 -8.59 -2.64 2.90
N GLU A 263 -9.19 -3.79 2.59
CA GLU A 263 -9.02 -5.03 3.37
C GLU A 263 -7.57 -5.55 3.33
N LEU A 264 -6.87 -5.43 2.19
CA LEU A 264 -5.46 -5.81 2.08
C LEU A 264 -4.54 -4.87 2.88
N ILE A 265 -4.85 -3.58 2.92
CA ILE A 265 -4.05 -2.57 3.64
C ILE A 265 -4.56 -2.31 5.06
N LYS A 266 -5.46 -3.15 5.59
CA LYS A 266 -6.08 -2.96 6.92
C LYS A 266 -5.07 -2.78 8.05
N GLY A 267 -3.89 -3.40 7.95
CA GLY A 267 -2.81 -3.28 8.94
C GLY A 267 -2.20 -1.86 9.03
N LEU A 268 -2.33 -1.03 7.99
CA LEU A 268 -1.94 0.38 8.02
C LEU A 268 -3.07 1.29 8.52
N ILE A 269 -4.33 0.84 8.36
CA ILE A 269 -5.53 1.63 8.67
C ILE A 269 -5.96 1.42 10.11
N LYS A 270 -5.91 0.20 10.65
CA LYS A 270 -6.39 -0.13 12.00
C LYS A 270 -5.31 -0.84 12.80
N ASP A 271 -5.22 -0.52 14.08
CA ASP A 271 -4.39 -1.30 15.01
C ASP A 271 -4.97 -2.72 15.12
N LEU A 272 -4.16 -3.70 14.71
CA LEU A 272 -4.47 -5.11 14.90
C LEU A 272 -4.12 -5.49 16.35
N ASP A 273 -5.04 -6.16 17.03
CA ASP A 273 -4.95 -6.50 18.46
C ASP A 273 -3.58 -7.13 18.79
N GLY A 274 -2.85 -6.53 19.74
CA GLY A 274 -1.56 -7.02 20.25
C GLY A 274 -0.38 -6.04 20.21
N THR A 275 -0.49 -4.90 19.52
CA THR A 275 0.59 -3.90 19.36
C THR A 275 0.58 -2.81 20.44
N LEU A 276 0.50 -3.22 21.72
CA LEU A 276 0.49 -2.28 22.85
C LEU A 276 1.89 -1.85 23.33
N HIS A 277 2.99 -2.39 22.77
CA HIS A 277 4.30 -2.26 23.42
C HIS A 277 5.54 -1.90 22.61
N ASP A 278 5.45 -1.67 21.30
CA ASP A 278 6.60 -1.15 20.58
C ASP A 278 6.55 0.37 20.53
N GLU A 279 7.65 1.03 20.90
CA GLU A 279 7.89 2.44 20.62
C GLU A 279 7.84 2.59 19.09
N ILE A 280 6.65 2.90 18.57
CA ILE A 280 6.47 3.14 17.13
C ILE A 280 7.32 4.37 16.81
N ASP A 281 8.28 4.21 15.90
CA ASP A 281 9.00 5.35 15.34
C ASP A 281 7.97 6.30 14.73
N GLU A 282 7.84 7.48 15.32
CA GLU A 282 6.87 8.50 14.91
C GLU A 282 7.10 8.95 13.46
N ASP A 283 8.32 8.85 12.95
CA ASP A 283 8.62 9.22 11.56
C ASP A 283 8.23 8.10 10.60
N ASP A 284 8.51 6.83 10.92
CA ASP A 284 8.03 5.68 10.13
C ASP A 284 6.50 5.66 10.08
N PHE A 285 5.83 5.89 11.22
CA PHE A 285 4.38 5.98 11.28
C PHE A 285 3.83 7.10 10.39
N LYS A 286 4.46 8.28 10.39
CA LYS A 286 4.05 9.36 9.49
C LYS A 286 4.24 8.98 8.02
N GLU A 287 5.33 8.30 7.66
CA GLU A 287 5.55 7.85 6.29
C GLU A 287 4.50 6.83 5.83
N GLU A 288 4.14 5.88 6.70
CA GLU A 288 3.05 4.93 6.48
C GLU A 288 1.72 5.68 6.24
N GLN A 289 1.35 6.60 7.14
CA GLN A 289 0.08 7.33 7.02
C GLN A 289 0.06 8.29 5.83
N ASN A 290 1.20 8.89 5.47
CA ASN A 290 1.33 9.71 4.27
C ASN A 290 1.15 8.86 2.99
N SER A 291 1.59 7.60 3.00
CA SER A 291 1.38 6.68 1.88
C SER A 291 -0.11 6.37 1.68
N VAL A 292 -0.84 6.11 2.78
CA VAL A 292 -2.30 5.95 2.75
C VAL A 292 -2.99 7.24 2.27
N ALA A 293 -2.55 8.40 2.74
CA ALA A 293 -3.10 9.69 2.32
C ALA A 293 -2.94 9.93 0.80
N ARG A 294 -1.79 9.54 0.23
CA ARG A 294 -1.55 9.60 -1.21
C ARG A 294 -2.42 8.61 -1.98
N LEU A 295 -2.60 7.39 -1.49
CA LEU A 295 -3.49 6.40 -2.10
C LEU A 295 -4.91 6.97 -2.24
N ILE A 296 -5.47 7.58 -1.18
CA ILE A 296 -6.81 8.17 -1.19
C ILE A 296 -6.95 9.23 -2.29
N GLN A 297 -5.91 10.02 -2.56
CA GLN A 297 -5.93 11.05 -3.60
C GLN A 297 -5.83 10.49 -5.03
N MET A 298 -5.32 9.26 -5.20
CA MET A 298 -5.23 8.59 -6.49
C MET A 298 -6.53 7.89 -6.90
N LEU A 299 -7.41 7.59 -5.94
CA LEU A 299 -8.72 7.02 -6.23
C LEU A 299 -9.54 8.03 -7.04
N HIS A 300 -9.91 7.62 -8.25
CA HIS A 300 -10.69 8.45 -9.15
C HIS A 300 -11.59 7.56 -10.02
N ASN A 301 -12.81 8.03 -10.22
CA ASN A 301 -13.73 7.51 -11.23
C ASN A 301 -14.33 8.71 -11.98
N GLU A 302 -14.54 8.53 -13.29
CA GLU A 302 -15.19 9.53 -14.15
C GLU A 302 -16.69 9.66 -13.83
N ASP A 303 -17.33 8.58 -13.36
CA ASP A 303 -18.72 8.59 -12.95
C ASP A 303 -18.87 9.18 -11.52
N PRO A 304 -19.60 10.31 -11.35
CA PRO A 304 -19.77 10.95 -10.06
C PRO A 304 -20.45 10.08 -9.00
N GLU A 305 -21.39 9.21 -9.41
CA GLU A 305 -22.11 8.34 -8.48
C GLU A 305 -21.21 7.22 -7.94
N GLU A 306 -20.48 6.55 -8.83
CA GLU A 306 -19.50 5.55 -8.42
C GLU A 306 -18.35 6.16 -7.61
N MET A 307 -17.90 7.37 -7.97
CA MET A 307 -16.90 8.10 -7.17
C MET A 307 -17.42 8.40 -5.76
N PHE A 308 -18.69 8.76 -5.60
CA PHE A 308 -19.29 8.97 -4.28
C PHE A 308 -19.38 7.66 -3.47
N LYS A 309 -19.68 6.52 -4.11
CA LYS A 309 -19.64 5.21 -3.44
C LYS A 309 -18.22 4.88 -2.99
N VAL A 310 -17.21 5.11 -3.83
CA VAL A 310 -15.78 4.95 -3.47
C VAL A 310 -15.45 5.79 -2.23
N ILE A 311 -15.84 7.07 -2.19
CA ILE A 311 -15.63 7.95 -1.03
C ILE A 311 -16.31 7.38 0.23
N CYS A 312 -17.55 6.91 0.12
CA CYS A 312 -18.27 6.31 1.25
C CYS A 312 -17.57 5.05 1.78
N THR A 313 -17.08 4.20 0.88
CA THR A 313 -16.31 3.01 1.22
C THR A 313 -15.01 3.35 1.94
N VAL A 314 -14.24 4.30 1.40
CA VAL A 314 -12.98 4.76 2.00
C VAL A 314 -13.23 5.34 3.40
N ARG A 315 -14.28 6.14 3.56
CA ARG A 315 -14.69 6.69 4.86
C ARG A 315 -14.94 5.58 5.88
N LYS A 316 -15.73 4.57 5.52
CA LYS A 316 -16.08 3.44 6.40
C LYS A 316 -14.82 2.79 7.00
N HIS A 317 -13.80 2.54 6.18
CA HIS A 317 -12.54 1.95 6.62
C HIS A 317 -11.72 2.88 7.51
N ILE A 318 -11.51 4.14 7.07
CA ILE A 318 -10.67 5.11 7.80
C ILE A 318 -11.20 5.41 9.20
N LEU A 319 -12.52 5.48 9.36
CA LEU A 319 -13.13 5.76 10.67
C LEU A 319 -12.83 4.68 11.73
N THR A 320 -12.40 3.48 11.32
CA THR A 320 -11.99 2.43 12.27
C THR A 320 -10.55 2.58 12.76
N GLY A 321 -9.77 3.51 12.18
CA GLY A 321 -8.32 3.59 12.38
C GLY A 321 -7.81 4.30 13.64
N GLY A 322 -8.72 4.91 14.40
CA GLY A 322 -8.41 5.55 15.68
C GLY A 322 -7.76 6.94 15.55
N PRO A 323 -7.65 7.68 16.68
CA PRO A 323 -7.41 9.12 16.69
C PRO A 323 -6.03 9.54 16.14
N LYS A 324 -5.01 8.68 16.20
CA LYS A 324 -3.67 9.01 15.68
C LYS A 324 -3.61 9.06 14.16
N ARG A 325 -4.44 8.27 13.46
CA ARG A 325 -4.42 8.14 11.99
C ARG A 325 -5.35 9.12 11.28
N LEU A 326 -6.48 9.45 11.91
CA LEU A 326 -7.50 10.35 11.35
C LEU A 326 -6.95 11.70 10.85
N PRO A 327 -5.99 12.37 11.52
CA PRO A 327 -5.40 13.62 11.03
C PRO A 327 -4.72 13.52 9.66
N PHE A 328 -4.25 12.33 9.27
CA PHE A 328 -3.56 12.12 7.99
C PHE A 328 -4.52 11.70 6.88
N THR A 329 -5.54 10.92 7.21
CA THR A 329 -6.42 10.26 6.25
C THR A 329 -7.72 11.01 5.98
N ILE A 330 -8.23 11.82 6.93
CA ILE A 330 -9.43 12.65 6.71
C ILE A 330 -9.17 13.79 5.72
N PRO A 331 -8.09 14.59 5.81
CA PRO A 331 -7.86 15.68 4.86
C PRO A 331 -7.88 15.25 3.39
N PRO A 332 -7.15 14.20 2.94
CA PRO A 332 -7.19 13.78 1.53
C PRO A 332 -8.58 13.30 1.11
N LEU A 333 -9.35 12.66 2.00
CA LEU A 333 -10.74 12.27 1.72
C LEU A 333 -11.64 13.50 1.54
N VAL A 334 -11.50 14.51 2.41
CA VAL A 334 -12.25 15.78 2.29
C VAL A 334 -11.94 16.45 0.95
N PHE A 335 -10.66 16.60 0.60
CA PHE A 335 -10.28 17.20 -0.68
C PHE A 335 -10.74 16.38 -1.89
N SER A 336 -10.77 15.05 -1.80
CA SER A 336 -11.32 14.19 -2.86
C SER A 336 -12.82 14.44 -3.06
N SER A 337 -13.59 14.52 -1.98
CA SER A 337 -15.01 14.90 -2.02
C SER A 337 -15.23 16.31 -2.55
N LEU A 338 -14.40 17.28 -2.19
CA LEU A 338 -14.51 18.65 -2.71
C LEU A 338 -14.20 18.72 -4.21
N LYS A 339 -13.27 17.90 -4.73
CA LYS A 339 -13.07 17.76 -6.18
C LYS A 339 -14.32 17.22 -6.87
N LEU A 340 -14.98 16.23 -6.29
CA LEU A 340 -16.25 15.70 -6.81
C LEU A 340 -17.35 16.77 -6.82
N VAL A 341 -17.46 17.58 -5.77
CA VAL A 341 -18.40 18.72 -5.73
C VAL A 341 -18.15 19.69 -6.89
N ARG A 342 -16.89 20.04 -7.15
CA ARG A 342 -16.53 20.93 -8.27
C ARG A 342 -16.84 20.32 -9.65
N GLN A 343 -16.73 19.01 -9.80
CA GLN A 343 -17.13 18.32 -11.04
C GLN A 343 -18.64 18.37 -11.26
N LEU A 344 -19.43 18.18 -10.20
CA LEU A 344 -20.89 18.27 -10.25
C LEU A 344 -21.40 19.68 -10.58
N GLN A 345 -20.65 20.73 -10.22
CA GLN A 345 -21.00 22.11 -10.61
C GLN A 345 -20.80 22.38 -12.10
N GLY A 346 -19.89 21.65 -12.76
CA GLY A 346 -19.57 21.85 -14.18
C GLY A 346 -20.45 21.06 -15.14
N GLN A 347 -21.31 20.16 -14.64
CA GLN A 347 -22.26 19.40 -15.44
C GLN A 347 -23.64 20.05 -15.30
N ASP A 348 -24.21 20.54 -16.41
CA ASP A 348 -25.57 21.10 -16.45
C ASP A 348 -26.57 20.10 -15.82
N GLU A 349 -27.50 20.62 -15.02
CA GLU A 349 -28.55 19.85 -14.34
C GLU A 349 -29.20 18.85 -15.30
N ASN A 350 -28.88 17.56 -15.16
CA ASN A 350 -29.61 16.51 -15.86
C ASN A 350 -31.03 16.46 -15.29
N PRO A 351 -32.09 16.83 -16.05
CA PRO A 351 -33.44 17.00 -15.51
C PRO A 351 -34.17 15.70 -15.14
N PHE A 352 -33.50 14.55 -15.23
CA PHE A 352 -34.13 13.22 -15.23
C PHE A 352 -33.65 12.26 -14.11
N GLY A 353 -32.89 12.72 -13.10
CA GLY A 353 -32.37 11.85 -12.04
C GLY A 353 -32.77 12.27 -10.62
N GLU A 354 -33.96 11.86 -10.15
CA GLU A 354 -34.41 12.07 -8.75
C GLU A 354 -33.50 11.37 -7.70
N GLU A 355 -32.63 10.44 -8.11
CA GLU A 355 -31.69 9.73 -7.22
C GLU A 355 -30.22 10.20 -7.33
N SER A 356 -29.94 11.24 -8.12
CA SER A 356 -28.56 11.68 -8.38
C SER A 356 -27.81 12.15 -7.11
N THR A 357 -26.49 11.99 -7.13
CA THR A 357 -25.61 12.49 -6.06
C THR A 357 -25.58 14.01 -6.10
N THR A 358 -26.20 14.66 -5.12
CA THR A 358 -26.23 16.13 -5.05
C THR A 358 -25.09 16.68 -4.18
N PRO A 359 -24.58 17.89 -4.47
CA PRO A 359 -23.57 18.55 -3.63
C PRO A 359 -23.97 18.61 -2.15
N LYS A 360 -25.27 18.82 -1.86
CA LYS A 360 -25.82 18.81 -0.49
C LYS A 360 -25.57 17.48 0.24
N LYS A 361 -25.78 16.33 -0.40
CA LYS A 361 -25.51 15.01 0.18
C LYS A 361 -24.02 14.84 0.49
N ILE A 362 -23.14 15.31 -0.40
CA ILE A 362 -21.69 15.26 -0.20
C ILE A 362 -21.27 16.16 0.98
N PHE A 363 -21.81 17.37 1.09
CA PHE A 363 -21.52 18.26 2.21
C PHE A 363 -22.01 17.71 3.56
N GLN A 364 -23.19 17.09 3.61
CA GLN A 364 -23.65 16.39 4.81
C GLN A 364 -22.69 15.25 5.20
N HIS A 365 -22.23 14.48 4.21
CA HIS A 365 -21.25 13.43 4.42
C HIS A 365 -19.91 13.98 4.93
N LEU A 366 -19.46 15.12 4.39
CA LEU A 366 -18.25 15.83 4.83
C LEU A 366 -18.39 16.34 6.26
N ASN A 367 -19.53 16.93 6.64
CA ASN A 367 -19.76 17.42 7.99
C ASN A 367 -19.61 16.28 9.01
N GLN A 368 -20.32 15.17 8.80
CA GLN A 368 -20.21 14.00 9.66
C GLN A 368 -18.81 13.37 9.68
N THR A 369 -18.02 13.54 8.62
CA THR A 369 -16.64 13.03 8.57
C THR A 369 -15.73 13.91 9.43
N ILE A 370 -15.82 15.23 9.30
CA ILE A 370 -15.01 16.18 10.08
C ILE A 370 -15.43 16.13 11.55
N GLU A 371 -16.69 15.87 11.86
CA GLU A 371 -17.16 15.69 13.24
C GLU A 371 -16.41 14.58 13.99
N THR A 372 -15.91 13.56 13.29
CA THR A 372 -15.12 12.51 13.95
C THR A 372 -13.75 13.01 14.47
N LEU A 373 -13.29 14.18 14.00
CA LEU A 373 -12.07 14.83 14.48
C LEU A 373 -12.24 15.57 15.82
N TYR A 374 -13.46 15.81 16.32
CA TYR A 374 -13.66 16.45 17.63
C TYR A 374 -13.01 15.65 18.77
N GLY A 375 -12.95 14.32 18.66
CA GLY A 375 -12.30 13.43 19.63
C GLY A 375 -10.78 13.31 19.47
N VAL A 376 -10.16 14.08 18.57
CA VAL A 376 -8.75 13.99 18.20
C VAL A 376 -8.04 15.27 18.62
N PRO A 377 -6.80 15.22 19.18
CA PRO A 377 -6.06 16.41 19.60
C PRO A 377 -5.49 17.22 18.42
N SER A 378 -6.33 17.58 17.44
CA SER A 378 -5.99 18.37 16.26
C SER A 378 -7.10 19.36 15.86
N PRO A 379 -7.61 20.21 16.79
CA PRO A 379 -8.76 21.08 16.53
C PRO A 379 -8.48 22.12 15.44
N GLU A 380 -7.23 22.55 15.28
CA GLU A 380 -6.83 23.45 14.19
C GLU A 380 -7.04 22.85 12.80
N LEU A 381 -6.83 21.54 12.66
CA LEU A 381 -7.01 20.85 11.38
C LEU A 381 -8.50 20.79 11.03
N ALA A 382 -9.34 20.38 11.97
CA ALA A 382 -10.79 20.33 11.79
C ALA A 382 -11.35 21.71 11.41
N LEU A 383 -10.90 22.78 12.08
CA LEU A 383 -11.29 24.15 11.74
C LEU A 383 -10.92 24.53 10.31
N ARG A 384 -9.69 24.22 9.85
CA ARG A 384 -9.27 24.49 8.47
C ARG A 384 -10.14 23.72 7.47
N LEU A 385 -10.46 22.45 7.75
CA LEU A 385 -11.33 21.64 6.89
C LEU A 385 -12.75 22.21 6.81
N TYR A 386 -13.33 22.65 7.93
CA TYR A 386 -14.64 23.31 7.94
C TYR A 386 -14.64 24.59 7.11
N LEU A 387 -13.62 25.43 7.23
CA LEU A 387 -13.50 26.65 6.43
C LEU A 387 -13.36 26.35 4.93
N GLN A 388 -12.62 25.30 4.55
CA GLN A 388 -12.52 24.86 3.15
C GLN A 388 -13.84 24.31 2.61
N CYS A 389 -14.60 23.56 3.42
CA CYS A 389 -15.94 23.11 3.05
C CYS A 389 -16.92 24.29 2.91
N ALA A 390 -16.80 25.32 3.77
CA ALA A 390 -17.60 26.53 3.67
C ALA A 390 -17.31 27.32 2.39
N GLU A 391 -16.03 27.46 2.00
CA GLU A 391 -15.62 28.09 0.74
C GLU A 391 -16.17 27.31 -0.47
N ALA A 392 -16.10 25.98 -0.46
CA ALA A 392 -16.70 25.18 -1.52
C ALA A 392 -18.23 25.26 -1.56
N ALA A 393 -18.90 25.33 -0.41
CA ALA A 393 -20.35 25.50 -0.33
C ALA A 393 -20.80 26.88 -0.82
N ASN A 394 -19.97 27.90 -0.64
CA ASN A 394 -20.14 29.23 -1.21
C ASN A 394 -20.11 29.19 -2.74
N ASP A 395 -19.15 28.49 -3.32
CA ASP A 395 -19.08 28.35 -4.78
C ASP A 395 -20.30 27.61 -5.36
N CYS A 396 -21.00 26.78 -4.55
CA CYS A 396 -22.24 26.10 -4.90
C CYS A 396 -23.52 26.91 -4.63
N ASP A 397 -23.41 28.16 -4.19
CA ASP A 397 -24.55 28.99 -3.75
C ASP A 397 -25.42 28.34 -2.64
N LEU A 398 -24.82 27.50 -1.80
CA LEU A 398 -25.50 26.80 -0.71
C LEU A 398 -25.35 27.52 0.63
N GLU A 399 -26.06 28.64 0.79
CA GLU A 399 -25.99 29.48 2.00
C GLU A 399 -26.18 28.70 3.32
N PRO A 400 -27.20 27.85 3.50
CA PRO A 400 -27.44 27.18 4.79
C PRO A 400 -26.30 26.24 5.17
N VAL A 401 -25.71 25.57 4.17
CA VAL A 401 -24.60 24.62 4.35
C VAL A 401 -23.32 25.37 4.72
N ALA A 402 -23.03 26.47 4.02
CA ALA A 402 -21.90 27.33 4.36
C ALA A 402 -22.01 27.91 5.78
N TYR A 403 -23.22 28.33 6.18
CA TYR A 403 -23.46 28.90 7.51
C TYR A 403 -23.29 27.85 8.62
N GLU A 404 -23.74 26.62 8.38
CA GLU A 404 -23.54 25.50 9.31
C GLU A 404 -22.05 25.23 9.53
N PHE A 405 -21.26 25.12 8.46
CA PHE A 405 -19.81 24.91 8.57
C PHE A 405 -19.09 26.05 9.33
N PHE A 406 -19.47 27.30 9.09
CA PHE A 406 -18.94 28.42 9.86
C PHE A 406 -19.32 28.35 11.34
N THR A 407 -20.55 27.92 11.65
CA THR A 407 -21.00 27.76 13.03
C THR A 407 -20.18 26.68 13.74
N GLN A 408 -19.94 25.54 13.09
CA GLN A 408 -19.07 24.48 13.64
C GLN A 408 -17.62 24.95 13.83
N ALA A 409 -17.08 25.72 12.88
CA ALA A 409 -15.75 26.31 13.01
C ALA A 409 -15.64 27.29 14.19
N TYR A 410 -16.70 28.08 14.46
CA TYR A 410 -16.75 28.95 15.65
C TYR A 410 -16.83 28.17 16.96
N ILE A 411 -17.63 27.10 17.01
CA ILE A 411 -17.72 26.22 18.18
C ILE A 411 -16.35 25.62 18.49
N LEU A 412 -15.66 25.07 17.49
CA LEU A 412 -14.28 24.57 17.66
C LEU A 412 -13.31 25.62 18.17
N TYR A 413 -13.40 26.84 17.65
CA TYR A 413 -12.57 27.95 18.10
C TYR A 413 -12.81 28.30 19.58
N GLU A 414 -14.06 28.25 20.03
CA GLU A 414 -14.44 28.58 21.41
C GLU A 414 -14.08 27.49 22.41
N GLU A 415 -14.34 26.23 22.07
CA GLU A 415 -14.30 25.11 23.00
C GLU A 415 -12.93 24.40 23.04
N GLU A 416 -12.28 24.23 21.88
CA GLU A 416 -11.10 23.36 21.76
C GLU A 416 -9.77 24.13 21.57
N ILE A 417 -9.79 25.29 20.91
CA ILE A 417 -8.56 26.05 20.63
C ILE A 417 -8.21 26.98 21.80
N SER A 418 -7.38 26.49 22.71
CA SER A 418 -6.93 27.25 23.89
C SER A 418 -5.58 27.97 23.73
N ASP A 419 -4.70 27.50 22.84
CA ASP A 419 -3.38 28.13 22.65
C ASP A 419 -3.50 29.53 22.03
N SER A 420 -2.79 30.50 22.61
CA SER A 420 -2.89 31.90 22.19
C SER A 420 -2.38 32.14 20.77
N ARG A 421 -1.41 31.38 20.25
CA ARG A 421 -0.92 31.54 18.86
C ARG A 421 -1.87 30.84 17.88
N ALA A 422 -2.37 29.67 18.25
CA ALA A 422 -3.39 28.94 17.50
C ALA A 422 -4.67 29.76 17.34
N GLN A 423 -5.17 30.38 18.42
CA GLN A 423 -6.35 31.26 18.38
C GLN A 423 -6.16 32.44 17.41
N VAL A 424 -4.98 33.09 17.44
CA VAL A 424 -4.68 34.17 16.51
C VAL A 424 -4.69 33.66 15.06
N THR A 425 -4.09 32.50 14.79
CA THR A 425 -4.07 31.94 13.44
C THR A 425 -5.49 31.57 12.98
N ALA A 426 -6.24 30.88 13.82
CA ALA A 426 -7.61 30.46 13.55
C ALA A 426 -8.53 31.65 13.25
N ILE A 427 -8.48 32.72 14.04
CA ILE A 427 -9.34 33.88 13.81
C ILE A 427 -8.99 34.61 12.51
N HIS A 428 -7.71 34.71 12.16
CA HIS A 428 -7.31 35.30 10.87
C HIS A 428 -7.77 34.45 9.69
N LEU A 429 -7.75 33.11 9.82
CA LEU A 429 -8.31 32.21 8.80
C LEU A 429 -9.81 32.39 8.66
N ILE A 430 -10.56 32.44 9.78
CA ILE A 430 -12.01 32.70 9.77
C ILE A 430 -12.33 34.03 9.07
N ILE A 431 -11.62 35.11 9.42
CA ILE A 431 -11.79 36.44 8.80
C ILE A 431 -11.48 36.37 7.30
N GLY A 432 -10.35 35.75 6.94
CA GLY A 432 -9.92 35.64 5.54
C GLY A 432 -10.91 34.85 4.68
N THR A 433 -11.43 33.73 5.20
CA THR A 433 -12.48 32.96 4.52
C THR A 433 -13.76 33.79 4.42
N LEU A 434 -14.25 34.36 5.51
CA LEU A 434 -15.49 35.17 5.53
C LEU A 434 -15.43 36.36 4.57
N GLN A 435 -14.25 36.95 4.35
CA GLN A 435 -14.07 38.02 3.37
C GLN A 435 -14.36 37.56 1.93
N ARG A 436 -14.04 36.30 1.58
CA ARG A 436 -14.26 35.73 0.24
C ARG A 436 -15.67 35.19 0.03
N MET A 437 -16.42 34.98 1.10
CA MET A 437 -17.79 34.48 1.05
C MET A 437 -18.74 35.54 0.50
N HIS A 438 -19.46 35.21 -0.56
CA HIS A 438 -20.49 36.06 -1.17
C HIS A 438 -21.90 35.48 -1.08
N VAL A 439 -22.04 34.21 -0.69
CA VAL A 439 -23.32 33.48 -0.59
C VAL A 439 -24.21 33.97 0.56
N PHE A 440 -23.66 34.63 1.58
CA PHE A 440 -24.41 35.01 2.77
C PHE A 440 -25.30 36.23 2.56
N GLY A 441 -26.56 36.12 2.94
CA GLY A 441 -27.46 37.25 3.12
C GLY A 441 -26.99 38.20 4.23
N VAL A 442 -27.56 39.40 4.24
CA VAL A 442 -27.15 40.50 5.13
C VAL A 442 -27.18 40.10 6.61
N GLU A 443 -28.24 39.41 7.05
CA GLU A 443 -28.41 39.02 8.47
C GLU A 443 -27.40 37.97 8.93
N ASN A 444 -27.22 36.91 8.14
CA ASN A 444 -26.27 35.84 8.43
C ASN A 444 -24.84 36.37 8.41
N ARG A 445 -24.50 37.18 7.40
CA ARG A 445 -23.19 37.80 7.29
C ARG A 445 -22.90 38.76 8.45
N ASP A 446 -23.88 39.57 8.86
CA ASP A 446 -23.73 40.49 10.00
C ASP A 446 -23.46 39.71 11.29
N THR A 447 -24.22 38.63 11.51
CA THR A 447 -24.06 37.75 12.67
C THR A 447 -22.65 37.13 12.73
N LEU A 448 -22.16 36.56 11.63
CA LEU A 448 -20.83 35.96 11.56
C LEU A 448 -19.72 37.02 11.73
N THR A 449 -19.90 38.20 11.13
CA THR A 449 -18.92 39.30 11.23
C THR A 449 -18.84 39.87 12.64
N HIS A 450 -19.99 40.02 13.31
CA HIS A 450 -20.04 40.47 14.69
C HIS A 450 -19.36 39.46 15.63
N LYS A 451 -19.58 38.15 15.43
CA LYS A 451 -18.87 37.09 16.16
C LYS A 451 -17.34 37.16 15.95
N ALA A 452 -16.87 37.21 14.70
CA ALA A 452 -15.44 37.35 14.38
C ALA A 452 -14.80 38.57 15.05
N THR A 453 -15.49 39.71 15.00
CA THR A 453 -15.03 40.97 15.62
C THR A 453 -15.00 40.85 17.15
N GLY A 454 -15.99 40.17 17.73
CA GLY A 454 -16.08 39.85 19.15
C GLY A 454 -14.89 39.02 19.63
N TYR A 455 -14.56 37.93 18.91
CA TYR A 455 -13.41 37.08 19.25
C TYR A 455 -12.07 37.79 19.06
N SER A 456 -11.91 38.54 17.97
CA SER A 456 -10.72 39.35 17.70
C SER A 456 -10.41 40.33 18.83
N ALA A 457 -11.45 40.88 19.45
CA ALA A 457 -11.32 41.77 20.60
C ALA A 457 -11.03 41.06 21.93
N LYS A 458 -11.31 39.75 22.04
CA LYS A 458 -11.11 38.93 23.23
C LYS A 458 -9.73 38.24 23.27
N LEU A 459 -8.94 38.28 22.19
CA LEU A 459 -7.58 37.71 22.15
C LEU A 459 -6.72 38.22 23.33
N LEU A 460 -5.82 37.42 23.89
CA LEU A 460 -5.11 37.81 25.11
C LEU A 460 -4.11 38.97 24.91
N LYS A 461 -3.37 38.97 23.80
CA LYS A 461 -2.26 39.91 23.56
C LYS A 461 -2.74 41.14 22.80
N LYS A 462 -2.40 42.33 23.31
CA LYS A 462 -2.77 43.63 22.70
C LYS A 462 -2.26 43.82 21.25
N PRO A 463 -1.03 43.41 20.88
CA PRO A 463 -0.59 43.47 19.48
C PRO A 463 -1.48 42.61 18.56
N ASP A 464 -1.85 41.42 19.01
CA ASP A 464 -2.64 40.48 18.21
C ASP A 464 -4.10 40.90 18.13
N GLN A 465 -4.68 41.42 19.23
CA GLN A 465 -5.97 42.12 19.21
C GLN A 465 -5.98 43.27 18.19
N CYS A 466 -4.91 44.07 18.14
CA CYS A 466 -4.81 45.18 17.21
C CYS A 466 -4.83 44.71 15.75
N ARG A 467 -4.05 43.67 15.43
CA ARG A 467 -3.98 43.10 14.06
C ARG A 467 -5.30 42.45 13.65
N ALA A 468 -5.91 41.65 14.52
CA ALA A 468 -7.16 40.97 14.23
C ALA A 468 -8.34 41.95 14.07
N VAL A 469 -8.47 42.93 14.96
CA VAL A 469 -9.52 43.96 14.85
C VAL A 469 -9.33 44.84 13.62
N TYR A 470 -8.07 45.12 13.24
CA TYR A 470 -7.78 45.76 11.97
C TYR A 470 -8.23 44.89 10.78
N ALA A 471 -7.90 43.60 10.77
CA ALA A 471 -8.34 42.69 9.72
C ALA A 471 -9.88 42.65 9.60
N CYS A 472 -10.62 42.69 10.71
CA CYS A 472 -12.08 42.76 10.70
C CYS A 472 -12.63 44.01 9.98
N SER A 473 -11.87 45.11 9.85
CA SER A 473 -12.39 46.28 9.11
C SER A 473 -12.65 45.95 7.65
N HIS A 474 -11.90 45.02 7.06
CA HIS A 474 -12.10 44.57 5.68
C HIS A 474 -13.38 43.73 5.49
N LEU A 475 -14.00 43.22 6.56
CA LEU A 475 -15.27 42.50 6.46
C LEU A 475 -16.46 43.42 6.17
N PHE A 476 -16.34 44.70 6.58
CA PHE A 476 -17.33 45.76 6.40
C PHE A 476 -17.10 46.61 5.14
N TRP A 477 -16.14 46.21 4.30
CA TRP A 477 -15.82 46.90 3.07
C TRP A 477 -15.37 45.91 1.99
N VAL A 478 -16.30 45.54 1.12
CA VAL A 478 -16.03 44.68 -0.04
C VAL A 478 -16.39 45.46 -1.31
N ASP A 479 -15.42 45.66 -2.21
CA ASP A 479 -15.58 46.56 -3.35
C ASP A 479 -16.68 46.12 -4.34
N ASP A 480 -16.88 44.80 -4.46
CA ASP A 480 -17.81 44.16 -5.42
C ASP A 480 -19.27 44.04 -4.93
N GLN A 481 -19.57 44.41 -3.67
CA GLN A 481 -20.93 44.35 -3.12
C GLN A 481 -21.33 45.69 -2.51
N ASP A 482 -22.16 46.48 -3.20
CA ASP A 482 -22.58 47.81 -2.72
C ASP A 482 -23.35 47.77 -1.39
N ASN A 483 -24.02 46.67 -1.08
CA ASN A 483 -24.68 46.45 0.21
C ASN A 483 -23.70 46.22 1.38
N MET A 484 -22.40 46.12 1.11
CA MET A 484 -21.35 45.75 2.06
C MET A 484 -20.32 46.87 2.29
N LYS A 485 -20.66 48.12 1.99
CA LYS A 485 -19.80 49.30 2.21
C LYS A 485 -20.30 50.11 3.42
N ASP A 486 -19.93 49.67 4.63
CA ASP A 486 -20.26 50.39 5.88
C ASP A 486 -19.04 51.11 6.44
N GLY A 487 -18.87 52.36 6.00
CA GLY A 487 -17.74 53.21 6.41
C GLY A 487 -17.73 53.53 7.92
N GLU A 488 -18.88 53.52 8.59
CA GLU A 488 -18.96 53.80 10.03
C GLU A 488 -18.38 52.64 10.85
N ARG A 489 -18.73 51.39 10.48
CA ARG A 489 -18.22 50.18 11.13
C ARG A 489 -16.74 49.95 10.83
N VAL A 490 -16.28 50.27 9.61
CA VAL A 490 -14.85 50.31 9.28
C VAL A 490 -14.11 51.26 10.21
N LEU A 491 -14.61 52.50 10.35
CA LEU A 491 -14.01 53.50 11.22
C LEU A 491 -14.00 53.05 12.69
N LEU A 492 -15.06 52.38 13.14
CA LEU A 492 -15.14 51.84 14.50
C LEU A 492 -14.04 50.79 14.76
N CYS A 493 -13.82 49.86 13.82
CA CYS A 493 -12.75 48.88 13.89
C CYS A 493 -11.37 49.54 13.92
N LEU A 494 -11.13 50.52 13.03
CA LEU A 494 -9.87 51.27 12.98
C LEU A 494 -9.61 52.09 14.25
N LYS A 495 -10.62 52.77 14.79
CA LYS A 495 -10.53 53.49 16.08
C LYS A 495 -10.19 52.54 17.23
N ARG A 496 -10.79 51.35 17.24
CA ARG A 496 -10.52 50.31 18.25
C ARG A 496 -9.11 49.74 18.12
N ALA A 497 -8.66 49.46 16.90
CA ALA A 497 -7.28 49.04 16.61
C ALA A 497 -6.28 50.11 17.06
N LEU A 498 -6.52 51.39 16.73
CA LEU A 498 -5.68 52.51 17.16
C LEU A 498 -5.59 52.62 18.68
N LYS A 499 -6.71 52.44 19.40
CA LYS A 499 -6.73 52.41 20.87
C LYS A 499 -5.86 51.27 21.42
N ASN A 500 -5.98 50.07 20.86
CA ASN A 500 -5.16 48.91 21.27
C ASN A 500 -3.67 49.12 20.99
N SER A 501 -3.32 49.71 19.84
CA SER A 501 -1.94 50.06 19.48
C SER A 501 -1.30 51.04 20.48
N LYS A 502 -2.04 52.09 20.87
CA LYS A 502 -1.57 53.06 21.89
C LYS A 502 -1.27 52.39 23.24
N CYS A 503 -2.06 51.39 23.65
CA CYS A 503 -1.80 50.61 24.86
C CYS A 503 -0.53 49.74 24.77
N CYS A 504 -0.13 49.30 23.57
CA CYS A 504 1.14 48.60 23.35
C CYS A 504 2.34 49.54 23.51
N SER A 505 2.25 50.77 22.99
CA SER A 505 3.33 51.76 23.05
C SER A 505 3.69 52.20 24.48
N THR A 506 2.75 52.12 25.42
CA THR A 506 3.01 52.36 26.85
C THR A 506 3.87 51.28 27.50
N ASN A 507 3.83 50.03 27.04
CA ASN A 507 4.63 48.94 27.62
C ASN A 507 6.10 48.97 27.20
N VAL A 508 6.42 49.45 25.99
CA VAL A 508 7.82 49.60 25.53
C VAL A 508 8.57 50.66 26.35
N LYS A 509 7.86 51.66 26.90
CA LYS A 509 8.46 52.69 27.77
C LYS A 509 8.72 52.21 29.20
N CYS A 510 8.15 51.08 29.64
CA CYS A 510 8.37 50.53 30.98
C CYS A 510 9.44 49.43 31.06
N SER A 511 9.87 48.83 29.93
CA SER A 511 10.96 47.82 29.93
C SER A 511 12.36 48.42 29.74
N THR A 512 12.48 49.75 29.74
CA THR A 512 13.75 50.47 29.53
C THR A 512 14.00 51.55 30.59
N ARG A 513 13.57 51.30 31.83
CA ARG A 513 13.93 52.11 32.99
C ARG A 513 14.44 51.24 34.12
#